data_AF-A0A381N2U7-F1
#
_entry.id   AF-A0A381N2U7-F1
#
_cell.length_a   1.000
_cell.length_b   1.000
_cell.length_c   1.000
_cell.angle_alpha   90.00
_cell.angle_beta   90.00
_cell.angle_gamma   90.00
#
_symmetry.space_group_name_H-M   'P 1'
#
loop_
_entity.id
_entity.type
_entity.pdbx_description
1 polymer ?
#
loop_
_entity_poly.entity_id
_entity_poly.type
_entity_poly.pdbx_seq_one_letter_code
_entity_poly.pdbx_strand_id
1 'polypeptide(L)' 'MNTDRINIYNRLRDHFIPSAVLDEIFSKEDDIETLESAFNSLIDDGHTEDGAAKIISELVFKESGIDPDYGLEEE' A
#
# COMPACT_ATOMS: atom_id res chain seq x y z
N MET A 1 -5.67 2.92 19.13
CA MET A 1 -5.55 3.04 17.66
C MET A 1 -4.08 2.90 17.33
N ASN A 2 -3.70 1.91 16.51
CA ASN A 2 -2.30 1.72 16.12
C ASN A 2 -1.90 2.84 15.16
N THR A 3 -0.99 3.71 15.60
CA THR A 3 -0.50 4.85 14.82
C THR A 3 0.12 4.41 13.50
N ASP A 4 0.77 3.24 13.49
CA ASP A 4 1.44 2.66 12.31
C ASP A 4 0.43 2.31 11.21
N ARG A 5 -0.70 1.70 11.57
CA ARG A 5 -1.79 1.39 10.63
C ARG A 5 -2.38 2.65 9.98
N ILE A 6 -2.52 3.72 10.75
CA ILE A 6 -3.03 5.01 10.24
C ILE A 6 -1.99 5.67 9.32
N ASN A 7 -0.70 5.56 9.63
CA ASN A 7 0.39 6.06 8.79
C ASN A 7 0.38 5.34 7.43
N ILE A 8 0.36 4.00 7.45
CA ILE A 8 0.30 3.17 6.25
C ILE A 8 -0.96 3.48 5.43
N TYR A 9 -2.14 3.55 6.06
CA TYR A 9 -3.40 3.90 5.38
C TYR A 9 -3.28 5.25 4.66
N ASN A 10 -2.75 6.28 5.33
CA ASN A 10 -2.61 7.59 4.72
C ASN A 10 -1.60 7.58 3.57
N ARG A 11 -0.49 6.85 3.68
CA ARG A 11 0.51 6.74 2.60
C ARG A 11 -0.04 6.00 1.39
N LEU A 12 -0.72 4.87 1.59
CA LEU A 12 -1.35 4.14 0.50
C LEU A 12 -2.44 4.97 -0.19
N ARG A 13 -3.21 5.75 0.58
CA ARG A 13 -4.16 6.71 0.03
C ARG A 13 -3.47 7.83 -0.77
N ASP A 14 -2.30 8.27 -0.33
CA ASP A 14 -1.48 9.25 -1.06
C ASP A 14 -1.00 8.68 -2.41
N HIS A 15 -0.78 7.37 -2.47
CA HIS A 15 -0.51 6.61 -3.70
C HIS A 15 -1.76 6.24 -4.51
N PHE A 16 -2.81 7.06 -4.43
CA PHE A 16 -4.04 6.92 -5.22
C PHE A 16 -4.84 5.62 -5.02
N ILE A 17 -4.54 4.82 -3.98
CA ILE A 17 -5.35 3.64 -3.71
C ILE A 17 -6.77 4.09 -3.31
N PRO A 18 -7.83 3.59 -3.99
CA PRO A 18 -9.19 3.93 -3.65
C PRO A 18 -9.52 3.54 -2.21
N SER A 19 -10.28 4.39 -1.51
CA SER A 19 -10.69 4.10 -0.13
C SER A 19 -11.46 2.78 0.00
N ALA A 20 -12.18 2.36 -1.05
CA ALA A 20 -12.88 1.07 -1.07
C ALA A 20 -11.92 -0.13 -0.97
N VAL A 21 -10.76 -0.05 -1.63
CA VAL A 21 -9.72 -1.10 -1.57
C VAL A 21 -9.04 -1.07 -0.21
N LEU A 22 -8.71 0.12 0.30
CA LEU A 22 -8.18 0.25 1.65
C LEU A 22 -9.14 -0.27 2.71
N ASP A 23 -10.43 0.04 2.61
CA ASP A 23 -11.44 -0.44 3.56
C ASP A 23 -11.58 -1.97 3.47
N GLU A 24 -11.43 -2.58 2.28
CA GLU A 24 -11.44 -4.04 2.14
C GLU A 24 -10.22 -4.70 2.80
N ILE A 25 -9.02 -4.16 2.57
CA ILE A 25 -7.78 -4.64 3.20
C ILE A 25 -7.85 -4.43 4.71
N PHE A 26 -8.23 -3.24 5.17
CA PHE A 26 -8.30 -2.89 6.58
C PHE A 26 -9.52 -3.49 7.31
N SER A 27 -10.46 -4.08 6.56
CA SER A 27 -11.57 -4.86 7.11
C SER A 27 -11.14 -6.28 7.52
N LYS A 28 -10.00 -6.77 7.07
CA LYS A 28 -9.52 -8.14 7.33
C LYS A 28 -8.19 -8.09 8.07
N GLU A 29 -8.15 -8.69 9.26
CA GLU A 29 -6.92 -8.69 10.07
C GLU A 29 -5.77 -9.41 9.37
N ASP A 30 -6.01 -10.55 8.71
CA ASP A 30 -5.00 -11.29 7.94
C ASP A 30 -4.36 -10.44 6.82
N ASP A 31 -5.17 -9.64 6.11
CA ASP A 31 -4.68 -8.79 5.01
C ASP A 31 -3.86 -7.62 5.58
N ILE A 32 -4.29 -7.02 6.70
CA ILE A 32 -3.51 -6.00 7.41
C ILE A 32 -2.17 -6.56 7.88
N GLU A 33 -2.14 -7.74 8.50
CA GLU A 33 -0.90 -8.34 8.99
C GLU A 33 0.07 -8.63 7.86
N THR A 34 -0.45 -9.13 6.73
CA THR A 34 0.33 -9.35 5.50
C THR A 34 0.91 -8.04 4.98
N LEU A 35 0.10 -6.98 4.94
CA LEU A 35 0.52 -5.66 4.48
C LEU A 35 1.55 -5.03 5.44
N GLU A 36 1.33 -5.09 6.75
CA GLU A 36 2.28 -4.62 7.76
C GLU A 36 3.61 -5.39 7.67
N SER A 37 3.56 -6.70 7.43
CA SER A 37 4.77 -7.52 7.26
C SER A 37 5.51 -7.19 5.97
N ALA A 38 4.80 -6.99 4.86
CA ALA A 38 5.40 -6.61 3.58
C ALA A 38 6.03 -5.21 3.68
N PHE A 39 5.31 -4.26 4.30
CA PHE A 39 5.82 -2.90 4.52
C PHE A 39 7.08 -2.92 5.36
N ASN A 40 7.08 -3.59 6.51
CA ASN A 40 8.26 -3.69 7.35
C ASN A 40 9.42 -4.41 6.67
N SER A 41 9.15 -5.44 5.87
CA SER A 41 10.21 -6.13 5.10
C SER A 41 10.89 -5.19 4.11
N LEU A 42 10.12 -4.31 3.44
CA LEU A 42 10.69 -3.30 2.54
C LEU A 42 11.54 -2.28 3.30
N ILE A 43 11.12 -1.86 4.50
CA ILE A 43 11.94 -0.98 5.35
C ILE A 43 13.24 -1.68 5.78
N ASP A 44 13.17 -2.96 6.15
CA ASP A 44 14.34 -3.75 6.56
C ASP A 44 15.33 -3.95 5.40
N ASP A 45 14.81 -4.10 4.17
CA ASP A 45 15.59 -4.12 2.93
C ASP A 45 16.24 -2.76 2.57
N GLY A 46 15.94 -1.70 3.34
CA GLY A 46 16.51 -0.36 3.19
C GLY A 46 15.65 0.60 2.36
N HIS A 47 14.40 0.25 2.04
CA HIS A 47 13.48 1.19 1.42
C HIS A 47 12.97 2.23 2.43
N THR A 48 12.66 3.43 1.93
CA THR A 48 11.96 4.43 2.74
C THR A 48 10.50 4.06 2.91
N GLU A 49 9.85 4.58 3.94
CA GLU A 49 8.39 4.40 4.15
C GLU A 49 7.56 4.80 2.92
N ASP A 50 8.02 5.78 2.15
CA ASP A 50 7.38 6.22 0.91
C ASP A 50 7.59 5.22 -0.23
N GLY A 51 8.84 4.74 -0.40
CA GLY A 51 9.15 3.71 -1.39
C GLY A 51 8.43 2.39 -1.11
N ALA A 52 8.31 2.01 0.16
CA ALA A 52 7.55 0.84 0.57
C ALA A 52 6.06 1.00 0.26
N ALA A 53 5.48 2.16 0.55
CA ALA A 53 4.07 2.44 0.24
C ALA A 53 3.79 2.42 -1.27
N LYS A 54 4.72 2.94 -2.08
CA LYS A 54 4.65 2.88 -3.55
C LYS A 54 4.65 1.44 -4.09
N ILE A 55 5.56 0.60 -3.58
CA ILE A 55 5.65 -0.80 -4.03
C ILE A 55 4.38 -1.56 -3.64
N ILE A 56 3.88 -1.36 -2.42
CA ILE A 56 2.64 -1.99 -1.98
C ILE A 56 1.45 -1.48 -2.81
N SER A 57 1.38 -0.19 -3.14
CA SER A 57 0.29 0.32 -3.97
C SER A 57 0.31 -0.32 -5.35
N GLU A 58 1.47 -0.41 -6.00
CA GLU A 58 1.62 -1.10 -7.29
C GLU A 58 1.16 -2.57 -7.22
N LEU A 59 1.49 -3.29 -6.15
CA LEU A 59 1.05 -4.67 -5.94
C LEU A 59 -0.48 -4.77 -5.75
N VAL A 60 -1.06 -3.89 -4.94
CA VAL A 60 -2.50 -3.83 -4.69
C VAL A 60 -3.27 -3.51 -5.97
N PHE A 61 -2.79 -2.56 -6.77
CA PHE A 61 -3.38 -2.24 -8.08
C PHE A 61 -3.33 -3.45 -9.02
N LYS A 62 -2.17 -4.12 -9.10
CA LYS A 62 -1.99 -5.32 -9.91
C LYS A 62 -2.93 -6.46 -9.50
N GLU A 63 -3.16 -6.65 -8.21
CA GLU A 63 -4.06 -7.68 -7.68
C GLU A 63 -5.54 -7.31 -7.85
N SER A 64 -5.88 -6.05 -7.65
CA SER A 64 -7.25 -5.53 -7.81
C SER A 64 -7.66 -5.42 -9.29
N GLY A 65 -6.70 -5.48 -10.23
CA GLY A 65 -6.93 -5.24 -11.66
C GLY A 65 -7.33 -3.80 -11.96
N ILE A 66 -7.08 -2.90 -11.01
CA ILE A 66 -7.24 -1.46 -11.17
C ILE A 66 -5.94 -0.98 -11.76
N ASP A 67 -5.96 -0.52 -13.01
CA ASP A 67 -4.80 0.16 -13.57
C ASP A 67 -4.56 1.41 -12.72
N PRO A 68 -3.39 1.53 -12.07
CA PRO A 68 -3.02 2.79 -11.49
C PRO A 68 -3.02 3.79 -12.66
N ASP A 69 -3.85 4.83 -12.63
CA ASP A 69 -3.67 6.01 -13.51
C ASP A 69 -2.43 6.80 -13.04
N TYR A 70 -1.36 6.09 -12.73
CA TYR A 70 -0.03 6.63 -12.82
C TYR A 70 0.18 6.76 -14.32
N GLY A 71 0.24 7.98 -14.82
CA GLY A 71 0.76 8.26 -16.15
C GLY A 71 2.21 7.75 -16.25
N LEU A 72 2.38 6.44 -16.36
CA LEU A 72 3.57 5.78 -16.84
C LEU A 72 3.57 6.06 -18.34
N GLU A 73 3.91 7.29 -18.70
CA GLU A 73 4.60 7.52 -19.95
C GLU A 73 5.91 6.73 -19.84
N GLU A 74 5.87 5.48 -20.32
CA GLU A 74 7.05 4.79 -20.79
C GLU A 74 7.58 5.64 -21.97
N GLU A 75 8.65 6.41 -21.74
CA GLU A 75 9.50 6.94 -22.81
C GLU A 75 10.72 6.04 -23.02
#